data_AF-A0A1U8KC14-F1
#
_entry.id   AF-A0A1U8KC14-F1
#
_cell.length_a   1.000
_cell.length_b   1.000
_cell.length_c   1.000
_cell.angle_alpha   90.00
_cell.angle_beta   90.00
_cell.angle_gamma   90.00
#
_symmetry.space_group_name_H-M   'P 1'
#
loop_
_entity.id
_entity.type
_entity.pdbx_description
1 polymer ?
#
loop_
_entity_poly.entity_id
_entity_poly.type
_entity_poly.pdbx_seq_one_letter_code
_entity_poly.pdbx_strand_id
1 'polypeptide(L)'
;MGLPREFHEQCRTSLELNYLKMFYCWARDTALSVTNKIMEPNAVIPEVKVCIAALRLMLQILNWEFRSDPTSMKAGIDVFSAGVRHDNASSKRSECVLVQPGPGWFDVLISSGHVSWLLSLYSALRHKFSREGYWIDCPIAVSARKLIVQLCSLAGTIFPSGQIVHVLALLEIE
;
A
#
# COMPACT_ATOMS: atom_id res chain seq x y z
N MET A 1 9.79 -19.13 -18.06
CA MET A 1 11.11 -19.52 -17.51
C MET A 1 10.92 -20.90 -16.90
N GLY A 2 11.59 -21.94 -17.41
CA GLY A 2 11.37 -23.34 -17.00
C GLY A 2 12.06 -23.71 -15.68
N LEU A 3 11.99 -22.84 -14.68
CA LEU A 3 12.61 -23.08 -13.37
C LEU A 3 11.63 -23.79 -12.42
N PRO A 4 12.14 -24.55 -11.43
CA PRO A 4 11.30 -25.21 -10.44
C PRO A 4 10.47 -24.20 -9.60
N ARG A 5 9.30 -24.64 -9.11
CA ARG A 5 8.40 -23.81 -8.30
C ARG A 5 9.09 -23.30 -7.04
N GLU A 6 9.94 -24.11 -6.43
CA GLU A 6 10.66 -23.80 -5.20
C GLU A 6 11.55 -22.57 -5.37
N PHE A 7 12.17 -22.42 -6.55
CA PHE A 7 12.98 -21.24 -6.87
C PHE A 7 12.11 -19.97 -6.90
N HIS A 8 10.93 -20.04 -7.51
CA HIS A 8 10.01 -18.91 -7.55
C HIS A 8 9.49 -18.53 -6.15
N GLU A 9 9.23 -19.50 -5.28
CA GLU A 9 8.83 -19.26 -3.89
C GLU A 9 9.99 -18.65 -3.06
N GLN A 10 11.23 -19.08 -3.29
CA GLN A 10 12.42 -18.48 -2.69
C GLN A 10 12.61 -17.03 -3.15
N CYS A 11 12.48 -16.75 -4.44
CA CYS A 11 12.53 -15.38 -4.96
C CYS A 11 11.42 -14.52 -4.37
N ARG A 12 10.20 -15.04 -4.27
CA ARG A 12 9.05 -14.35 -3.67
C ARG A 12 9.32 -13.98 -2.22
N THR A 13 9.83 -14.92 -1.44
CA THR A 13 10.17 -14.72 -0.02
C THR A 13 11.31 -13.71 0.14
N SER A 14 12.36 -13.82 -0.68
CA SER A 14 13.49 -12.89 -0.67
C SER A 14 13.07 -11.46 -1.04
N LEU A 15 12.18 -11.32 -2.03
CA LEU A 15 11.61 -10.03 -2.41
C LEU A 15 10.90 -9.36 -1.24
N GLU A 16 10.02 -10.11 -0.57
CA GLU A 16 9.24 -9.62 0.57
C GLU A 16 10.11 -9.18 1.74
N LEU A 17 11.05 -10.03 2.15
CA LEU A 17 11.86 -9.80 3.34
C LEU A 17 12.91 -8.70 3.12
N ASN A 18 13.55 -8.67 1.95
CA ASN A 18 14.76 -7.87 1.74
C ASN A 18 14.51 -6.58 0.94
N TYR A 19 13.50 -6.54 0.08
CA TYR A 19 13.40 -5.50 -0.95
C TYR A 19 12.11 -4.69 -0.90
N LEU A 20 10.95 -5.29 -0.57
CA LEU A 20 9.66 -4.57 -0.62
C LEU A 20 9.64 -3.33 0.29
N LYS A 21 10.11 -3.46 1.53
CA LYS A 21 10.18 -2.33 2.46
C LYS A 21 11.09 -1.22 1.95
N MET A 22 12.24 -1.59 1.35
CA MET A 22 13.18 -0.63 0.77
C MET A 22 12.57 0.11 -0.41
N PHE A 23 11.92 -0.60 -1.33
CA PHE A 23 11.23 0.00 -2.48
C PHE A 23 10.08 0.91 -2.05
N TYR A 24 9.36 0.52 -1.00
CA TYR A 24 8.29 1.34 -0.44
C TYR A 24 8.84 2.66 0.10
N CYS A 25 9.90 2.63 0.93
CA CYS A 25 10.54 3.84 1.44
C CYS A 25 11.06 4.71 0.30
N TRP A 26 11.73 4.12 -0.69
CA TRP A 26 12.23 4.86 -1.85
C TRP A 26 11.10 5.56 -2.63
N ALA A 27 9.98 4.87 -2.85
CA ALA A 27 8.81 5.44 -3.52
C ALA A 27 8.21 6.59 -2.70
N ARG A 28 8.06 6.40 -1.38
CA ARG A 28 7.56 7.44 -0.46
C ARG A 28 8.45 8.68 -0.49
N ASP A 29 9.76 8.50 -0.35
CA ASP A 29 10.72 9.60 -0.28
C ASP A 29 10.79 10.33 -1.64
N THR A 30 10.65 9.60 -2.74
CA THR A 30 10.49 10.18 -4.10
C THR A 30 9.24 11.05 -4.18
N ALA A 31 8.08 10.58 -3.72
CA ALA A 31 6.84 11.36 -3.73
C ALA A 31 6.92 12.61 -2.83
N LEU A 32 7.55 12.49 -1.65
CA LEU A 32 7.81 13.60 -0.75
C LEU A 32 8.66 14.68 -1.44
N SER A 33 9.73 14.28 -2.12
CA SER A 33 10.68 15.21 -2.77
C SER A 33 10.05 16.10 -3.86
N VAL A 34 8.98 15.62 -4.50
CA VAL A 34 8.29 16.34 -5.58
C VAL A 34 7.02 17.07 -5.09
N THR A 35 6.59 16.85 -3.85
CA THR A 35 5.30 17.37 -3.34
C THR A 35 5.22 18.89 -3.44
N ASN A 36 6.24 19.61 -2.95
CA ASN A 36 6.25 21.08 -2.98
C ASN A 36 6.18 21.62 -4.42
N LYS A 37 6.92 21.00 -5.35
CA LYS A 37 6.92 21.37 -6.77
C LYS A 37 5.55 21.15 -7.44
N ILE A 38 4.80 20.13 -7.00
CA ILE A 38 3.44 19.88 -7.48
C ILE A 38 2.46 20.89 -6.94
N MET A 39 2.72 21.51 -5.78
CA MET A 39 1.83 22.54 -5.23
C MET A 39 2.01 23.91 -5.90
N GLU A 40 3.19 24.18 -6.46
CA GLU A 40 3.43 25.42 -7.22
C GLU A 40 2.42 25.62 -8.36
N PRO A 41 1.99 26.86 -8.65
CA PRO A 41 0.99 27.13 -9.68
C PRO A 41 1.43 26.66 -11.07
N ASN A 42 2.74 26.70 -11.35
CA ASN A 42 3.33 26.23 -12.61
C ASN A 42 3.92 24.81 -12.48
N ALA A 43 3.22 23.92 -11.79
CA ALA A 43 3.68 22.55 -11.58
C ALA A 43 4.08 21.89 -12.89
N VAL A 44 5.29 21.34 -12.91
CA VAL A 44 5.88 20.78 -14.12
C VAL A 44 5.34 19.36 -14.30
N ILE A 45 4.91 19.03 -15.52
CA ILE A 45 4.26 17.75 -15.88
C ILE A 45 5.07 16.51 -15.42
N PRO A 46 6.41 16.46 -15.52
CA PRO A 46 7.22 15.34 -15.04
C PRO A 46 7.05 15.04 -13.55
N GLU A 47 6.99 16.06 -12.69
CA GLU A 47 6.90 15.92 -11.23
C GLU A 47 5.58 15.28 -10.82
N VAL A 48 4.48 15.71 -11.47
CA VAL A 48 3.17 15.09 -11.29
C VAL A 48 3.21 13.61 -11.69
N LYS A 49 3.83 13.28 -12.84
CA LYS A 49 3.98 11.89 -13.30
C LYS A 49 4.85 11.04 -12.36
N VAL A 50 5.94 11.61 -11.83
CA VAL A 50 6.81 10.95 -10.84
C VAL A 50 6.03 10.64 -9.57
N CYS A 51 5.27 11.59 -9.04
CA CYS A 51 4.44 11.36 -7.86
C CYS A 51 3.37 10.28 -8.11
N ILE A 52 2.68 10.33 -9.26
CA ILE A 52 1.73 9.29 -9.65
C ILE A 52 2.39 7.91 -9.69
N ALA A 53 3.56 7.78 -10.32
CA ALA A 53 4.28 6.52 -10.41
C ALA A 53 4.70 6.00 -9.03
N ALA A 54 5.18 6.90 -8.16
CA ALA A 54 5.55 6.57 -6.79
C ALA A 54 4.35 6.10 -5.95
N LEU A 55 3.22 6.82 -5.99
CA LEU A 55 1.97 6.43 -5.32
C LEU A 55 1.48 5.07 -5.81
N ARG A 56 1.55 4.81 -7.12
CA ARG A 56 1.19 3.51 -7.71
C ARG A 56 2.12 2.40 -7.24
N LEU A 57 3.43 2.63 -7.18
CA LEU A 57 4.39 1.64 -6.69
C LEU A 57 4.11 1.29 -5.23
N MET A 58 3.88 2.28 -4.36
CA MET A 58 3.48 2.04 -2.97
C MET A 58 2.20 1.21 -2.90
N LEU A 59 1.18 1.54 -3.70
CA LEU A 59 -0.06 0.76 -3.76
C LEU A 59 0.17 -0.68 -4.22
N GLN A 60 1.01 -0.92 -5.23
CA GLN A 60 1.33 -2.28 -5.70
C GLN A 60 2.06 -3.10 -4.63
N ILE A 61 3.00 -2.47 -3.92
CA ILE A 61 3.71 -3.13 -2.81
C ILE A 61 2.74 -3.48 -1.68
N LEU A 62 1.80 -2.59 -1.34
CA LEU A 62 0.79 -2.89 -0.32
C LEU A 62 -0.28 -3.89 -0.78
N ASN A 63 -0.39 -4.17 -2.08
CA ASN A 63 -1.23 -5.26 -2.59
C ASN A 63 -0.48 -6.61 -2.67
N TRP A 64 0.77 -6.65 -2.21
CA TRP A 64 1.51 -7.90 -2.08
C TRP A 64 0.82 -8.82 -1.07
N GLU A 65 0.67 -10.11 -1.39
CA GLU A 65 0.17 -11.08 -0.41
C GLU A 65 1.31 -11.45 0.53
N PHE A 66 1.43 -10.66 1.61
CA PHE A 66 2.38 -10.84 2.69
C PHE A 66 2.15 -12.19 3.39
N ARG A 67 3.23 -12.91 3.66
CA ARG A 67 3.18 -14.14 4.46
C ARG A 67 3.53 -13.77 5.89
N SER A 68 2.52 -13.53 6.71
CA SER A 68 2.71 -13.22 8.12
C SER A 68 3.32 -14.44 8.83
N ASP A 69 4.58 -14.27 9.27
CA ASP A 69 5.35 -15.12 10.20
C ASP A 69 5.99 -16.43 9.64
N PRO A 70 7.32 -16.61 9.79
CA PRO A 70 8.02 -17.88 9.51
C PRO A 70 7.65 -19.01 10.50
N THR A 71 6.98 -18.75 11.61
CA THR A 71 6.57 -19.82 12.55
C THR A 71 5.46 -20.72 12.00
N SER A 72 4.66 -20.28 11.02
CA SER A 72 3.72 -21.17 10.32
C SER A 72 4.43 -22.15 9.37
N MET A 73 5.72 -21.94 9.04
CA MET A 73 6.51 -22.92 8.29
C MET A 73 6.89 -24.17 9.11
N LYS A 74 6.70 -24.16 10.44
CA LYS A 74 6.94 -25.35 11.29
C LYS A 74 5.71 -26.25 11.50
N ALA A 75 4.53 -25.84 11.02
CA ALA A 75 3.29 -26.62 11.12
C ALA A 75 2.67 -26.85 9.73
N GLY A 76 3.45 -27.40 8.80
CA GLY A 76 2.97 -27.62 7.44
C GLY A 76 3.97 -28.27 6.50
N ILE A 77 4.76 -29.25 6.97
CA ILE A 77 5.12 -30.34 6.08
C ILE A 77 3.90 -31.25 6.06
N ASP A 78 2.87 -30.85 5.33
CA ASP A 78 1.91 -31.80 4.81
C ASP A 78 1.98 -31.73 3.29
N VAL A 79 2.74 -32.68 2.78
CA VAL A 79 2.80 -33.05 1.38
C VAL A 79 1.40 -33.53 1.02
N PHE A 80 0.84 -33.01 -0.09
CA PHE A 80 -0.48 -33.26 -0.66
C PHE A 80 -1.59 -32.26 -0.33
N SER A 81 -1.92 -31.43 -1.33
CA SER A 81 -3.28 -31.39 -1.86
C SER A 81 -3.26 -31.00 -3.33
N ALA A 82 -3.27 -32.04 -4.16
CA ALA A 82 -3.70 -31.94 -5.55
C ALA A 82 -5.18 -31.55 -5.57
N GLY A 83 -5.51 -30.55 -6.39
CA GLY A 83 -6.85 -30.19 -6.88
C GLY A 83 -8.05 -30.53 -6.01
N VAL A 84 -8.53 -29.57 -5.21
CA VAL A 84 -9.94 -29.51 -4.80
C VAL A 84 -10.48 -28.13 -5.13
N ARG A 85 -11.37 -28.07 -6.12
CA ARG A 85 -12.22 -26.92 -6.39
C ARG A 85 -13.07 -26.67 -5.14
N HIS A 86 -12.93 -25.50 -4.53
CA HIS A 86 -13.94 -24.95 -3.63
C HIS A 86 -14.67 -23.85 -4.37
N ASP A 87 -15.83 -24.21 -4.91
CA ASP A 87 -16.86 -23.27 -5.32
C ASP A 87 -17.38 -22.57 -4.06
N ASN A 88 -16.88 -21.36 -3.79
CA ASN A 88 -17.57 -20.40 -2.92
C ASN A 88 -18.17 -19.31 -3.80
N ALA A 89 -19.36 -19.59 -4.30
CA ALA A 89 -20.24 -18.56 -4.83
C ALA A 89 -20.69 -17.63 -3.68
N SER A 90 -20.63 -16.32 -3.96
CA SER A 90 -21.14 -15.19 -3.17
C SER A 90 -20.23 -14.59 -2.08
N SER A 91 -19.49 -13.56 -2.48
CA SER A 91 -19.76 -12.22 -1.93
C SER A 91 -19.18 -11.17 -2.88
N LYS A 92 -20.06 -10.47 -3.62
CA LYS A 92 -19.74 -9.18 -4.25
C LYS A 92 -19.58 -8.15 -3.12
N ARG A 93 -18.53 -8.27 -2.33
CA ARG A 93 -18.13 -7.30 -1.31
C ARG A 93 -16.81 -6.74 -1.77
N SER A 94 -16.77 -5.41 -1.89
CA SER A 94 -15.65 -4.62 -2.42
C SER A 94 -14.30 -5.24 -2.09
N GLU A 95 -13.50 -5.44 -3.13
CA GLU A 95 -12.20 -6.10 -3.22
C GLU A 95 -11.13 -5.34 -2.40
N CYS A 96 -11.37 -5.15 -1.10
CA CYS A 96 -10.34 -4.74 -0.14
C CYS A 96 -9.57 -6.00 0.22
N VAL A 97 -8.49 -6.26 -0.53
CA VAL A 97 -7.52 -7.28 -0.15
C VAL A 97 -6.95 -6.89 1.20
N LEU A 98 -7.19 -7.70 2.23
CA LEU A 98 -6.65 -7.46 3.58
C LEU A 98 -5.11 -7.47 3.49
N VAL A 99 -4.50 -6.36 3.92
CA VAL A 99 -3.04 -6.17 3.85
C VAL A 99 -2.46 -6.46 5.22
N GLN A 100 -1.68 -7.53 5.35
CA GLN A 100 -1.13 -8.00 6.63
C GLN A 100 0.41 -8.00 6.69
N PRO A 101 1.06 -6.83 6.54
CA PRO A 101 2.48 -6.70 6.70
C PRO A 101 2.87 -6.97 8.17
N GLY A 102 4.04 -7.57 8.38
CA GLY A 102 4.52 -7.87 9.73
C GLY A 102 4.89 -6.61 10.55
N PRO A 103 5.21 -6.76 11.85
CA PRO A 103 5.49 -5.65 12.77
C PRO A 103 6.58 -4.70 12.29
N GLY A 104 7.55 -5.20 11.52
CA GLY A 104 8.63 -4.38 10.94
C GLY A 104 8.15 -3.28 9.98
N TRP A 105 6.88 -3.28 9.56
CA TRP A 105 6.29 -2.23 8.73
C TRP A 105 5.65 -1.10 9.53
N PHE A 106 5.47 -1.25 10.84
CA PHE A 106 4.84 -0.25 11.71
C PHE A 106 5.51 1.12 11.60
N ASP A 107 6.84 1.17 11.71
CA ASP A 107 7.59 2.43 11.65
C ASP A 107 7.42 3.14 10.30
N VAL A 108 7.29 2.36 9.22
CA VAL A 108 7.22 2.90 7.86
C VAL A 108 5.81 3.36 7.51
N LEU A 109 4.78 2.59 7.87
CA LEU A 109 3.39 2.86 7.47
C LEU A 109 2.63 3.73 8.47
N ILE A 110 2.91 3.61 9.77
CA ILE A 110 2.13 4.24 10.84
C ILE A 110 2.93 5.35 11.52
N SER A 111 4.09 5.04 12.11
CA SER A 111 4.86 5.99 12.95
C SER A 111 5.53 7.13 12.15
N SER A 112 5.77 6.94 10.85
CA SER A 112 6.51 7.89 10.01
C SER A 112 5.77 9.21 9.67
N GLY A 113 4.50 9.36 10.07
CA GLY A 113 3.65 10.46 9.61
C GLY A 113 3.21 10.35 8.14
N HIS A 114 3.48 9.21 7.49
CA HIS A 114 3.13 8.97 6.10
C HIS A 114 1.64 9.13 5.81
N VAL A 115 0.78 8.62 6.69
CA VAL A 115 -0.69 8.77 6.57
C VAL A 115 -1.07 10.25 6.59
N SER A 116 -0.57 10.99 7.57
CA SER A 116 -0.84 12.43 7.72
C SER A 116 -0.41 13.21 6.49
N TRP A 117 0.81 12.95 5.98
CA TRP A 117 1.30 13.58 4.74
C TRP A 117 0.41 13.25 3.54
N LEU A 118 0.00 11.99 3.37
CA LEU A 118 -0.83 11.58 2.23
C LEU A 118 -2.21 12.24 2.25
N LEU A 119 -2.82 12.37 3.43
CA LEU A 119 -4.08 13.09 3.63
C LEU A 119 -3.91 14.58 3.33
N SER A 120 -2.83 15.20 3.82
CA SER A 120 -2.51 16.61 3.50
C SER A 120 -2.28 16.82 2.00
N LEU A 121 -1.56 15.91 1.33
CA LEU A 121 -1.38 15.94 -0.12
C LEU A 121 -2.73 15.88 -0.84
N TYR A 122 -3.60 14.92 -0.47
CA TYR A 122 -4.91 14.78 -1.09
C TYR A 122 -5.79 16.03 -0.91
N SER A 123 -5.79 16.62 0.28
CA SER A 123 -6.50 17.88 0.55
C SER A 123 -5.94 19.04 -0.29
N ALA A 124 -4.62 19.17 -0.37
CA ALA A 124 -3.98 20.22 -1.16
C ALA A 124 -4.27 20.08 -2.66
N LEU A 125 -4.29 18.84 -3.18
CA LEU A 125 -4.69 18.54 -4.56
C LEU A 125 -6.15 18.94 -4.82
N ARG A 126 -7.06 18.67 -3.87
CA ARG A 126 -8.46 19.11 -3.96
C ARG A 126 -8.55 20.63 -4.07
N HIS A 127 -7.85 21.38 -3.22
CA HIS A 127 -7.84 22.84 -3.30
C HIS A 127 -7.27 23.34 -4.63
N LYS A 128 -6.11 22.82 -5.05
CA LYS A 128 -5.43 23.22 -6.27
C LYS A 128 -6.29 23.03 -7.53
N PHE A 129 -6.91 21.85 -7.68
CA PHE A 129 -7.64 21.49 -8.88
C PHE A 129 -9.15 21.76 -8.79
N SER A 130 -9.66 22.27 -7.65
CA SER A 130 -11.10 22.54 -7.43
C SER A 130 -11.72 23.43 -8.51
N ARG A 131 -10.97 24.41 -9.02
CA ARG A 131 -11.42 25.37 -10.03
C ARG A 131 -11.62 24.75 -11.41
N GLU A 132 -11.01 23.59 -11.66
CA GLU A 132 -10.98 22.94 -12.96
C GLU A 132 -12.14 21.93 -13.14
N GLY A 133 -12.93 21.68 -12.09
CA GLY A 133 -14.12 20.82 -12.14
C GLY A 133 -13.84 19.31 -12.25
N TYR A 134 -12.65 18.91 -12.71
CA TYR A 134 -12.23 17.51 -12.87
C TYR A 134 -11.27 17.00 -11.78
N TRP A 135 -11.11 17.71 -10.67
CA TRP A 135 -10.12 17.40 -9.63
C TRP A 135 -10.20 15.94 -9.14
N ILE A 136 -11.42 15.40 -9.05
CA ILE A 136 -11.67 14.05 -8.55
C ILE A 136 -11.12 12.98 -9.49
N ASP A 137 -11.13 13.24 -10.79
CA ASP A 137 -10.64 12.35 -11.84
C ASP A 137 -9.17 12.62 -12.20
N CYS A 138 -8.55 13.62 -11.57
CA CYS A 138 -7.14 13.91 -11.76
C CYS A 138 -6.28 12.68 -11.39
N PRO A 139 -5.38 12.20 -12.27
CA PRO A 139 -4.67 10.94 -12.07
C PRO A 139 -3.89 10.83 -10.75
N ILE A 140 -3.36 11.94 -10.24
CA ILE A 140 -2.66 12.00 -8.95
C ILE A 140 -3.64 11.87 -7.78
N ALA A 141 -4.80 12.53 -7.84
CA ALA A 141 -5.85 12.42 -6.83
C ALA A 141 -6.46 11.00 -6.79
N VAL A 142 -6.66 10.38 -7.95
CA VAL A 142 -7.10 8.98 -8.05
C VAL A 142 -6.07 8.03 -7.42
N SER A 143 -4.78 8.23 -7.72
CA SER A 143 -3.71 7.38 -7.17
C SER A 143 -3.58 7.55 -5.65
N ALA A 144 -3.69 8.79 -5.15
CA ALA A 144 -3.67 9.08 -3.71
C ALA A 144 -4.86 8.43 -2.98
N ARG A 145 -6.09 8.56 -3.50
CA ARG A 145 -7.28 7.90 -2.92
C ARG A 145 -7.13 6.39 -2.82
N LYS A 146 -6.65 5.75 -3.89
CA LYS A 146 -6.44 4.29 -3.88
C LYS A 146 -5.45 3.88 -2.80
N LEU A 147 -4.36 4.64 -2.62
CA LEU A 147 -3.39 4.38 -1.57
C LEU A 147 -3.97 4.61 -0.17
N ILE A 148 -4.77 5.67 0.03
CA ILE A 148 -5.49 5.91 1.29
C ILE A 148 -6.39 4.72 1.64
N VAL A 149 -7.23 4.27 0.71
CA VAL A 149 -8.12 3.11 0.91
C VAL A 149 -7.32 1.85 1.26
N GLN A 150 -6.18 1.63 0.60
CA GLN A 150 -5.31 0.49 0.91
C GLN A 150 -4.74 0.57 2.33
N LEU A 151 -4.31 1.75 2.78
CA LEU A 151 -3.82 1.96 4.14
C LEU A 151 -4.93 1.74 5.19
N CYS A 152 -6.19 2.06 4.86
CA CYS A 152 -7.34 1.75 5.71
C CYS A 152 -7.60 0.24 5.85
N SER A 153 -7.06 -0.55 4.93
CA SER A 153 -7.20 -2.02 4.88
C SER A 153 -6.07 -2.75 5.59
N LEU A 154 -5.14 -2.01 6.21
CA LEU A 154 -4.08 -2.59 7.02
C LEU A 154 -4.69 -3.31 8.22
N ALA A 155 -4.27 -4.55 8.44
CA ALA A 155 -4.73 -5.40 9.53
C ALA A 155 -3.60 -6.34 9.99
N GLY A 156 -3.85 -7.08 11.07
CA GLY A 156 -2.91 -8.09 11.58
C GLY A 156 -1.87 -7.52 12.54
N THR A 157 -0.70 -8.14 12.57
CA THR A 157 0.33 -7.94 13.61
C THR A 157 1.13 -6.64 13.47
N ILE A 158 0.84 -5.82 12.45
CA ILE A 158 1.42 -4.48 12.32
C ILE A 158 1.04 -3.57 13.50
N PHE A 159 -0.15 -3.75 14.09
CA PHE A 159 -0.59 -2.95 15.23
C PHE A 159 -0.13 -3.59 16.54
N PRO A 160 0.63 -2.87 17.39
CA PRO A 160 0.84 -3.28 18.77
C PRO A 160 -0.53 -3.48 19.46
N SER A 161 -0.63 -4.52 20.29
CA SER A 161 -1.85 -4.83 21.04
C SER A 161 -2.35 -3.59 21.79
N GLY A 162 -3.45 -2.98 21.31
CA GLY A 162 -4.03 -1.76 21.87
C GLY A 162 -4.12 -0.54 20.93
N GLN A 163 -3.54 -0.57 19.72
CA GLN A 163 -3.50 0.60 18.81
C GLN A 163 -4.50 0.60 17.63
N ILE A 164 -5.35 -0.43 17.51
CA ILE A 164 -6.37 -0.53 16.43
C ILE A 164 -7.28 0.72 16.39
N VAL A 165 -7.47 1.38 17.53
CA VAL A 165 -8.33 2.56 17.67
C VAL A 165 -7.79 3.80 16.92
N HIS A 166 -6.47 3.87 16.65
CA HIS A 166 -5.85 5.13 16.19
C HIS A 166 -5.93 5.36 14.67
N VAL A 167 -6.06 4.31 13.85
CA VAL A 167 -6.15 4.46 12.37
C VAL A 167 -7.55 4.89 11.94
N LEU A 168 -8.59 4.39 12.60
CA LEU A 168 -9.96 4.84 12.37
C LEU A 168 -10.15 6.30 12.83
N ALA A 169 -9.56 6.67 13.97
CA ALA A 169 -9.61 8.06 14.47
C ALA A 169 -8.90 9.08 13.55
N LEU A 170 -7.88 8.66 12.78
CA LEU A 170 -7.23 9.53 11.78
C LEU A 170 -8.08 9.76 10.52
N LEU A 171 -9.09 8.91 10.28
CA LEU A 171 -10.01 9.02 9.15
C LEU A 171 -11.33 9.71 9.52
N GLU A 172 -11.60 9.92 10.81
CA GLU A 172 -12.78 10.65 11.32
C GLU A 172 -12.59 12.17 11.35
N ILE A 173 -11.50 12.72 10.80
CA ILE A 173 -11.35 14.16 10.60
C ILE A 173 -11.97 14.53 9.25
N GLU A 174 -13.29 14.72 9.26
CA GLU A 174 -14.06 15.46 8.24
C GLU A 174 -14.23 16.92 8.67
#